data_AF-A0A9Q0XHG6-F1
#
_entry.id   AF-A0A9Q0XHG6-F1
#
_cell.length_a   1.000
_cell.length_b   1.000
_cell.length_c   1.000
_cell.angle_alpha   90.00
_cell.angle_beta   90.00
_cell.angle_gamma   90.00
#
_symmetry.space_group_name_H-M   'P 1'
#
loop_
_entity.id
_entity.type
_entity.pdbx_description
1 polymer ?
#
loop_
_entity_poly.entity_id
_entity_poly.type
_entity_poly.pdbx_seq_one_letter_code
_entity_poly.pdbx_strand_id
1 'polypeptide(L)' 'MLSQLAMVWVQICTDQFEALLLHASSLVAFFAALRVSDLVAHSKTDNSWVALQWPNLILEQDHATLVLCKSKTDQAGKD' A
#
# COMPACT_ATOMS: atom_id res chain seq x y z
N MET A 1 8.33 8.34 8.08
CA MET A 1 9.19 7.77 7.01
C MET A 1 8.55 7.92 5.63
N LEU A 2 7.33 7.42 5.38
CA LEU A 2 6.58 7.63 4.12
C LEU A 2 6.33 9.11 3.79
N SER A 3 5.96 9.92 4.78
CA SER A 3 5.79 11.38 4.62
C SER A 3 7.08 12.12 4.26
N GLN A 4 8.23 11.66 4.76
CA GLN A 4 9.54 12.21 4.40
C GLN A 4 9.94 11.82 2.98
N LEU A 5 9.65 10.58 2.57
CA LEU A 5 9.89 10.10 1.22
C LEU A 5 9.04 10.87 0.20
N ALA A 6 7.78 11.16 0.53
CA ALA A 6 6.91 12.00 -0.27
C ALA A 6 7.46 13.42 -0.45
N MET A 7 8.01 14.03 0.60
CA MET A 7 8.66 15.35 0.51
C MET A 7 9.91 15.32 -0.38
N VAL A 8 10.73 14.28 -0.29
CA VAL A 8 11.92 14.11 -1.14
C VAL A 8 11.53 13.88 -2.60
N TRP A 9 10.46 13.13 -2.86
CA TRP A 9 9.99 12.86 -4.22
C TRP A 9 9.58 14.13 -4.97
N VAL A 10 8.92 15.07 -4.29
CA VAL A 10 8.54 16.35 -4.89
C VAL A 10 9.76 17.21 -5.23
N GLN A 11 10.88 17.04 -4.52
CA GLN A 11 12.14 17.76 -4.81
C GLN A 11 12.88 17.22 -6.03
N ILE A 12 12.55 16.02 -6.50
CA ILE A 12 13.16 15.43 -7.71
C ILE A 12 12.49 16.00 -8.98
N CYS A 13 11.23 16.39 -8.88
CA CYS A 13 10.49 16.97 -10.00
C CYS A 13 10.89 18.43 -10.21
N THR A 14 11.19 18.79 -11.45
CA THR A 14 11.57 20.15 -11.85
C THR A 14 10.37 21.00 -12.26
N ASP A 15 9.26 20.37 -12.64
CA ASP A 15 8.00 21.03 -12.97
C ASP A 15 6.75 20.26 -12.46
N GLN A 16 5.58 20.87 -12.62
CA GLN A 16 4.30 20.33 -12.18
C GLN A 16 3.86 19.09 -12.98
N PHE A 17 4.24 18.99 -14.26
CA PHE A 17 3.89 17.84 -15.11
C PHE A 17 4.66 16.60 -14.67
N GLU A 18 5.94 16.73 -14.36
CA GLU A 18 6.76 15.66 -13.80
C GLU A 18 6.19 15.17 -12.46
N ALA A 19 5.75 16.09 -11.60
CA ALA A 19 5.12 15.75 -10.32
C ALA A 19 3.81 14.96 -10.52
N LEU A 20 2.96 15.38 -11.47
CA LEU A 20 1.73 14.66 -11.82
C LEU A 20 2.01 13.28 -12.41
N LEU A 21 3.00 13.17 -13.30
CA LEU A 21 3.39 11.90 -13.91
C LEU A 21 3.96 10.93 -12.88
N LEU A 22 4.80 11.43 -11.96
CA LEU A 22 5.33 10.66 -10.86
C LEU A 22 4.21 10.19 -9.93
N HIS A 23 3.26 11.06 -9.60
CA HIS A 23 2.11 10.71 -8.78
C HIS A 23 1.28 9.61 -9.43
N ALA A 24 0.93 9.76 -10.72
CA ALA A 24 0.22 8.74 -11.48
C ALA A 24 0.99 7.40 -11.51
N SER A 25 2.30 7.45 -11.76
CA SER A 25 3.16 6.26 -11.79
C SER A 25 3.21 5.56 -10.43
N SER A 26 3.27 6.33 -9.35
CA SER A 26 3.26 5.79 -7.98
C SER A 26 1.94 5.10 -7.64
N LEU A 27 0.81 5.65 -8.08
CA LEU A 27 -0.51 5.04 -7.94
C LEU A 27 -0.58 3.71 -8.70
N VAL A 28 -0.16 3.69 -9.97
CA VAL A 28 -0.12 2.45 -10.76
C VAL A 28 0.75 1.40 -10.08
N ALA A 29 1.95 1.77 -9.62
CA ALA A 29 2.86 0.87 -8.92
C ALA A 29 2.24 0.31 -7.63
N PHE A 30 1.53 1.15 -6.86
CA PHE A 30 0.83 0.72 -5.65
C PHE A 30 -0.25 -0.34 -5.96
N PHE A 31 -1.13 -0.08 -6.94
CA PHE A 31 -2.17 -1.02 -7.31
C PHE A 31 -1.61 -2.32 -7.92
N ALA A 32 -0.52 -2.23 -8.68
CA ALA A 32 0.18 -3.40 -9.20
C ALA A 32 0.76 -4.25 -8.06
N ALA A 33 1.43 -3.63 -7.08
CA ALA A 33 1.96 -4.32 -5.91
C ALA A 33 0.84 -4.98 -5.08
N LEU A 34 -0.30 -4.29 -4.90
CA LEU A 34 -1.46 -4.84 -4.23
C LEU A 34 -1.99 -6.10 -4.93
N ARG A 35 -2.10 -6.08 -6.27
CA ARG A 35 -2.56 -7.23 -7.05
C ARG A 35 -1.61 -8.41 -7.01
N VAL A 36 -0.30 -8.16 -7.09
CA VAL A 36 0.71 -9.22 -6.95
C VAL A 36 0.66 -9.83 -5.56
N SER A 37 0.57 -9.00 -4.51
CA SER A 37 0.46 -9.46 -3.12
C SER A 37 -0.78 -10.32 -2.91
N ASP A 38 -1.93 -9.89 -3.43
CA ASP A 38 -3.20 -10.61 -3.33
C ASP A 38 -3.12 -11.97 -4.05
N LEU A 39 -2.55 -12.01 -5.26
CA LEU A 39 -2.35 -13.24 -6.02
C LEU A 39 -1.43 -14.23 -5.28
N VAL A 40 -0.33 -13.73 -4.71
CA VAL A 40 0.61 -14.56 -3.95
C VAL A 40 -0.06 -15.16 -2.72
N ALA A 41 -0.86 -14.38 -1.98
CA ALA A 41 -1.62 -14.86 -0.83
C ALA A 41 -2.55 -16.02 -1.22
N HIS A 42 -3.36 -15.84 -2.28
CA HIS A 42 -4.26 -16.89 -2.76
C HIS A 42 -3.50 -18.14 -3.24
N SER A 43 -2.34 -17.98 -3.89
CA SER A 43 -1.58 -19.11 -4.45
C SER A 43 -0.97 -20.03 -3.39
N LYS A 44 -0.68 -19.52 -2.19
CA LYS A 44 -0.04 -20.30 -1.13
C LYS A 44 -1.04 -21.04 -0.24
N THR A 45 -2.35 -20.98 -0.52
CA THR A 45 -3.44 -21.43 0.39
C THR A 45 -3.34 -20.84 1.80
N ASP A 46 -2.48 -19.85 1.96
CA ASP A 46 -2.19 -19.17 3.19
C ASP A 46 -2.89 -17.83 3.01
N ASN A 47 -4.07 -17.68 3.61
CA ASN A 47 -4.72 -16.39 3.81
C ASN A 47 -3.86 -15.58 4.81
N SER A 48 -2.58 -15.45 4.51
CA SER A 48 -1.57 -14.94 5.41
C SER A 48 -1.95 -13.48 5.63
N TRP A 49 -2.22 -13.17 6.89
CA TRP A 49 -2.63 -11.85 7.35
C TRP A 49 -1.54 -10.81 7.04
N VAL A 50 -0.34 -11.27 6.68
CA VAL A 50 0.84 -10.50 6.31
C VAL A 50 0.77 -9.91 4.89
N ALA A 51 -0.14 -10.37 4.02
CA ALA A 51 -0.26 -9.87 2.65
C ALA A 51 -1.15 -8.62 2.55
N LEU A 52 -0.81 -7.70 1.65
CA LEU A 52 -1.74 -6.69 1.18
C LEU A 52 -2.79 -7.38 0.30
N GLN A 53 -4.07 -7.17 0.61
CA GLN A 53 -5.17 -7.85 -0.08
C GLN A 53 -6.17 -6.84 -0.59
N TRP A 54 -6.73 -7.09 -1.77
CA TRP A 54 -7.70 -6.20 -2.40
C TRP A 54 -8.95 -5.95 -1.54
N PRO A 55 -9.54 -6.95 -0.85
CA PRO A 55 -10.71 -6.74 0.00
C PRO A 55 -10.48 -5.78 1.17
N ASN A 56 -9.23 -5.54 1.55
CA ASN A 56 -8.86 -4.66 2.65
C ASN A 56 -8.62 -3.21 2.20
N LEU A 57 -8.73 -2.93 0.89
CA LEU A 57 -8.63 -1.58 0.34
C LEU A 57 -10.02 -0.94 0.25
N ILE A 58 -10.17 0.19 0.92
CA ILE A 58 -11.33 1.08 0.85
C ILE A 58 -10.92 2.31 0.05
N LEU A 59 -11.62 2.59 -1.04
CA LEU A 59 -11.43 3.78 -1.87
C LEU A 59 -12.59 4.74 -1.63
N GLU A 60 -12.26 5.94 -1.15
CA GLU A 60 -13.18 7.07 -1.02
C GLU A 60 -12.79 8.15 -2.05
N GLN A 61 -13.63 9.17 -2.21
CA GLN A 61 -13.45 10.19 -3.24
C GLN A 61 -12.07 10.87 -3.18
N ASP A 62 -11.56 11.15 -1.97
CA ASP A 62 -10.34 11.94 -1.76
C ASP A 62 -9.20 11.15 -1.13
N HIS A 63 -9.42 9.90 -0.73
CA HIS A 63 -8.38 9.09 -0.10
C HIS A 63 -8.60 7.58 -0.24
N ALA A 64 -7.52 6.84 -0.05
CA ALA A 64 -7.51 5.39 -0.02
C ALA A 64 -7.07 4.92 1.37
N THR A 65 -7.85 4.02 1.97
CA THR A 65 -7.55 3.41 3.26
C THR A 65 -7.27 1.93 3.05
N LEU A 66 -6.09 1.47 3.42
CA LEU A 66 -5.71 0.06 3.36
C LEU A 66 -5.64 -0.51 4.78
N VAL A 67 -6.50 -1.48 5.08
CA VAL A 67 -6.50 -2.16 6.37
C VAL A 67 -5.40 -3.23 6.35
N LEU A 68 -4.37 -3.04 7.17
CA LEU A 68 -3.32 -4.03 7.37
C LEU A 68 -3.75 -4.99 8.47
N CYS A 69 -4.14 -6.21 8.09
CA CYS A 69 -4.48 -7.26 9.05
C CYS A 69 -3.21 -7.66 9.82
N LYS A 70 -3.06 -7.23 11.08
CA LYS A 70 -1.92 -7.69 11.88
C LYS A 70 -1.94 -9.21 12.09
N SER A 71 -0.76 -9.82 12.05
CA SER A 71 -0.53 -11.19 12.54
C SER A 71 -0.97 -11.32 14.01
N LYS A 72 -1.60 -12.45 14.37
CA LYS A 72 -2.03 -12.79 15.74
C LYS A 72 -0.89 -12.85 16.80
N THR A 73 0.35 -12.56 16.45
CA THR A 73 1.50 -12.59 17.37
C THR A 73 1.57 -11.42 18.37
N ASP A 74 0.76 -10.38 18.23
CA ASP A 74 0.70 -9.28 19.23
C ASP A 74 -0.35 -9.51 20.33
N GLN A 75 -1.10 -10.64 20.32
CA GLN A 75 -1.90 -11.07 21.47
C GLN A 75 -1.09 -12.00 22.39
N ALA A 76 0.12 -11.58 22.77
CA ALA A 76 0.69 -11.98 24.06
C ALA A 76 0.04 -11.12 25.16
N GLY A 77 -1.29 -11.20 25.26
CA GLY A 77 -2.02 -10.71 26.43
C GLY A 77 -1.75 -11.67 27.58
N LYS A 78 -0.65 -11.47 28.28
CA LYS A 78 -0.64 -11.71 29.72
C LYS A 78 -1.51 -10.61 30.33
N ASP A 79 -2.75 -10.97 30.63
CA ASP A 79 -3.26 -11.10 32.00
C ASP A 79 -4.66 -11.73 31.97
#